data_AF-A0A5M8QJ32-F1
#
_entry.id   AF-A0A5M8QJ32-F1
#
_cell.length_a   1.000
_cell.length_b   1.000
_cell.length_c   1.000
_cell.angle_alpha   90.00
_cell.angle_beta   90.00
_cell.angle_gamma   90.00
#
_symmetry.space_group_name_H-M   'P 1'
#
loop_
_entity.id
_entity.type
_entity.pdbx_description
1 polymer ?
#
loop_
_entity_poly.entity_id
_entity_poly.type
_entity_poly.pdbx_seq_one_letter_code
_entity_poly.pdbx_strand_id
1 'polypeptide(L)'
;MEILTTIVSFILLSGLLGSPFLILFTLNKRNIRFKLLAYLTYGIMVTIFITFTFAWWVDASNQILLSHYGYNFDGWNETERLAKVGEENLTRVERIKISMLGIGWPLKAIMGYIFYSPYLLLVYLIDYTLKKNKKERIPNIV
;
A
#
# COMPACT_ATOMS: atom_id res chain seq x y z
N MET A 1 16.43 -4.32 -13.01
CA MET A 1 15.50 -4.90 -12.01
C MET A 1 14.88 -3.84 -11.09
N GLU A 2 15.65 -2.87 -10.58
CA GLU A 2 15.13 -1.84 -9.66
C GLU A 2 13.98 -0.97 -10.23
N ILE A 3 14.05 -0.60 -11.51
CA ILE A 3 13.00 0.21 -12.15
C ILE A 3 11.67 -0.56 -12.16
N LEU A 4 11.70 -1.86 -12.46
CA LEU A 4 10.51 -2.71 -12.50
C LEU A 4 9.86 -2.84 -11.11
N THR A 5 10.66 -3.11 -10.08
CA THR A 5 10.14 -3.25 -8.70
C THR A 5 9.58 -1.93 -8.17
N THR A 6 10.18 -0.80 -8.58
CA THR A 6 9.71 0.55 -8.26
C THR A 6 8.38 0.85 -8.95
N ILE A 7 8.24 0.57 -10.25
CA ILE A 7 7.00 0.78 -11.01
C ILE A 7 5.83 0.00 -10.39
N VAL A 8 6.03 -1.28 -10.08
CA VAL A 8 4.96 -2.10 -9.47
C VAL A 8 4.58 -1.56 -8.09
N SER A 9 5.56 -1.11 -7.30
CA SER A 9 5.28 -0.44 -6.02
C SER A 9 4.47 0.84 -6.19
N PHE A 10 4.79 1.67 -7.20
CA PHE A 10 4.02 2.88 -7.51
C PHE A 10 2.58 2.58 -7.95
N ILE A 11 2.37 1.52 -8.74
CA ILE A 11 1.03 1.09 -9.17
C ILE A 11 0.20 0.67 -7.96
N LEU A 12 0.77 -0.15 -7.07
CA LEU A 12 0.09 -0.62 -5.87
C LEU A 12 -0.22 0.54 -4.90
N LEU A 13 0.72 1.46 -4.72
CA LEU A 13 0.53 2.66 -3.91
C LEU A 13 -0.60 3.55 -4.48
N SER A 14 -0.60 3.75 -5.80
CA SER A 14 -1.65 4.51 -6.50
C SER A 14 -3.00 3.82 -6.38
N GLY A 15 -3.03 2.49 -6.47
CA GLY A 15 -4.22 1.68 -6.23
C GLY A 15 -4.75 1.84 -4.82
N LEU A 16 -3.88 1.84 -3.81
CA LEU A 16 -4.26 2.05 -2.41
C LEU A 16 -4.86 3.45 -2.20
N LEU A 17 -4.23 4.50 -2.74
CA LEU A 17 -4.74 5.87 -2.62
C LEU A 17 -6.03 6.09 -3.43
N GLY A 18 -6.15 5.48 -4.61
CA GLY A 18 -7.31 5.63 -5.49
C GLY A 18 -8.50 4.77 -5.09
N SER A 19 -8.29 3.63 -4.41
CA SER A 19 -9.36 2.66 -4.15
C SER A 19 -10.53 3.24 -3.33
N PRO A 20 -10.33 4.05 -2.28
CA PRO A 20 -11.43 4.64 -1.53
C PRO A 20 -12.34 5.50 -2.42
N PHE A 21 -11.74 6.31 -3.30
CA PHE A 21 -12.50 7.15 -4.24
C PHE A 21 -13.27 6.33 -5.26
N LEU A 22 -12.65 5.29 -5.84
CA LEU A 22 -13.31 4.40 -6.81
C LEU A 22 -14.49 3.64 -6.20
N ILE A 23 -14.33 3.13 -4.98
CA ILE A 23 -15.38 2.43 -4.23
C ILE A 23 -16.53 3.39 -3.93
N LEU A 24 -16.21 4.60 -3.46
CA LEU A 24 -17.21 5.62 -3.16
C LEU A 24 -17.97 6.06 -4.40
N PHE A 25 -17.28 6.28 -5.53
CA PHE A 25 -17.89 6.62 -6.81
C PHE A 25 -18.86 5.53 -7.29
N THR A 26 -18.47 4.26 -7.15
CA THR A 26 -19.28 3.11 -7.54
C THR A 26 -20.52 2.96 -6.66
N LEU A 27 -20.38 3.13 -5.35
CA LEU A 27 -21.50 3.06 -4.39
C LEU A 27 -22.46 4.23 -4.53
N ASN A 28 -21.97 5.42 -4.88
CA ASN A 28 -22.81 6.60 -5.07
C ASN A 28 -23.79 6.45 -6.24
N LYS A 29 -23.42 5.69 -7.27
CA LYS A 29 -24.31 5.36 -8.40
C LYS A 29 -25.42 4.38 -8.02
N ARG A 30 -25.30 3.66 -6.90
CA ARG A 30 -26.27 2.67 -6.44
C ARG A 30 -27.20 3.26 -5.37
N ASN A 31 -28.48 2.90 -5.42
CA ASN A 31 -29.48 3.35 -4.45
C ASN A 31 -29.52 2.43 -3.22
N ILE A 32 -28.42 2.39 -2.46
CA ILE A 32 -28.28 1.57 -1.26
C ILE A 32 -28.68 2.40 -0.03
N ARG A 33 -29.49 1.83 0.88
CA ARG A 33 -29.93 2.51 2.12
C ARG A 33 -28.77 2.80 3.07
N PHE A 34 -27.86 1.85 3.27
CA PHE A 34 -26.72 1.96 4.20
C PHE A 34 -25.39 2.20 3.47
N LYS A 35 -25.26 3.35 2.78
CA LYS A 35 -24.06 3.66 1.96
C LYS A 35 -22.76 3.64 2.76
N LEU A 36 -22.75 4.19 3.98
CA LEU A 36 -21.58 4.20 4.85
C LEU A 36 -21.10 2.78 5.20
N LEU A 37 -22.03 1.92 5.63
CA LEU A 37 -21.68 0.57 6.04
C LEU A 37 -21.17 -0.25 4.86
N ALA A 38 -21.84 -0.16 3.70
CA ALA A 38 -21.37 -0.79 2.47
C ALA A 38 -19.97 -0.28 2.07
N TYR A 39 -19.75 1.03 2.14
CA TYR A 39 -18.45 1.63 1.83
C TYR A 39 -17.35 1.13 2.75
N LEU A 40 -17.59 1.05 4.06
CA LEU A 40 -16.61 0.55 5.01
C LEU A 40 -16.29 -0.92 4.78
N THR A 41 -17.30 -1.78 4.59
CA THR A 41 -17.08 -3.22 4.37
C THR A 41 -16.28 -3.48 3.09
N TYR A 42 -16.70 -2.91 1.95
CA TYR A 42 -15.99 -3.07 0.69
C TYR A 42 -14.63 -2.37 0.71
N GLY A 43 -14.57 -1.17 1.30
CA GLY A 43 -13.34 -0.39 1.48
C GLY A 43 -12.28 -1.20 2.21
N ILE A 44 -12.61 -1.69 3.41
CA ILE A 44 -11.71 -2.49 4.26
C ILE A 44 -11.29 -3.77 3.53
N MET A 45 -12.20 -4.51 2.91
CA MET A 45 -11.84 -5.74 2.20
C MET A 45 -10.83 -5.48 1.08
N VAL A 46 -11.09 -4.48 0.23
CA VAL A 46 -10.22 -4.16 -0.91
C VAL A 46 -8.87 -3.62 -0.43
N THR A 47 -8.85 -2.70 0.54
CA THR A 47 -7.61 -2.08 1.00
C THR A 47 -6.75 -3.03 1.81
N ILE A 48 -7.34 -3.94 2.60
CA ILE A 48 -6.58 -5.02 3.26
C ILE A 48 -5.93 -5.90 2.21
N PHE A 49 -6.68 -6.34 1.19
CA PHE A 49 -6.14 -7.17 0.12
C PHE A 49 -4.96 -6.49 -0.58
N ILE A 50 -5.13 -5.23 -1.01
CA ILE A 50 -4.06 -4.44 -1.64
C ILE A 50 -2.85 -4.29 -0.69
N THR A 51 -3.08 -4.00 0.59
CA THR A 51 -2.00 -3.79 1.57
C THR A 51 -1.19 -5.07 1.78
N PHE A 52 -1.85 -6.22 1.88
CA PHE A 52 -1.17 -7.52 1.98
C PHE A 52 -0.36 -7.85 0.73
N THR A 53 -0.95 -7.66 -0.46
CA THR A 53 -0.23 -7.83 -1.73
C THR A 53 0.95 -6.89 -1.83
N PHE A 54 0.82 -5.64 -1.39
CA PHE A 54 1.89 -4.64 -1.39
C PHE A 54 3.03 -5.03 -0.44
N ALA A 55 2.72 -5.41 0.79
CA ALA A 55 3.73 -5.81 1.76
C ALA A 55 4.48 -7.08 1.31
N TRP A 56 3.76 -8.06 0.78
CA TRP A 56 4.35 -9.26 0.19
C TRP A 56 5.24 -8.92 -1.02
N TRP A 57 4.76 -8.05 -1.91
CA TRP A 57 5.52 -7.62 -3.09
C TRP A 57 6.82 -6.90 -2.71
N VAL A 58 6.76 -5.98 -1.74
CA VAL A 58 7.96 -5.26 -1.26
C VAL A 58 9.00 -6.26 -0.75
N ASP A 59 8.59 -7.21 0.09
CA ASP A 59 9.50 -8.21 0.63
C ASP A 59 10.09 -9.13 -0.45
N ALA A 60 9.25 -9.67 -1.33
CA ALA A 60 9.68 -10.50 -2.45
C ALA A 60 10.63 -9.74 -3.39
N SER A 61 10.33 -8.48 -3.69
CA SER A 61 11.15 -7.64 -4.57
C SER A 61 12.53 -7.36 -3.96
N ASN A 62 12.61 -7.15 -2.64
CA ASN A 62 13.85 -6.95 -1.92
C ASN A 62 14.71 -8.23 -1.91
N GLN A 63 14.09 -9.40 -1.74
CA GLN A 63 14.81 -10.68 -1.81
C GLN A 63 15.39 -10.93 -3.21
N ILE A 64 14.60 -10.69 -4.26
CA ILE A 64 15.04 -10.80 -5.66
C ILE A 64 16.20 -9.84 -5.93
N LEU A 65 16.12 -8.61 -5.40
CA LEU A 65 17.13 -7.60 -5.60
C LEU A 65 18.44 -7.92 -4.87
N LEU A 66 18.37 -8.43 -3.65
CA LEU A 66 19.53 -8.92 -2.90
C LEU A 66 20.20 -10.09 -3.62
N SER A 67 19.43 -11.06 -4.11
CA SER A 67 19.94 -12.18 -4.90
C SER A 67 20.63 -11.69 -6.18
N HIS A 68 20.06 -10.68 -6.85
CA HIS A 68 20.66 -10.07 -8.04
C HIS A 68 22.01 -9.40 -7.75
N TYR A 69 22.15 -8.78 -6.57
CA TYR A 69 23.41 -8.20 -6.12
C TYR A 69 24.44 -9.23 -5.62
N GLY A 70 24.12 -10.53 -5.63
CA GLY A 70 25.03 -11.58 -5.18
C GLY A 70 25.02 -11.80 -3.66
N TYR A 71 24.02 -11.28 -2.95
CA TYR A 71 23.87 -11.50 -1.51
C TYR A 71 23.59 -12.97 -1.22
N ASN A 72 24.42 -13.58 -0.37
CA ASN A 72 24.24 -14.96 0.06
C ASN A 72 23.36 -15.04 1.32
N PHE A 73 22.13 -15.53 1.19
CA PHE A 73 21.21 -15.65 2.33
C PHE A 73 21.69 -16.67 3.37
N ASP A 74 22.41 -17.71 2.94
CA ASP A 74 22.88 -18.84 3.74
C ASP A 74 24.26 -18.63 4.38
N GLY A 75 24.90 -17.48 4.15
CA GLY A 75 26.21 -17.16 4.73
C GLY A 75 26.17 -17.07 6.25
N TRP A 76 27.16 -17.67 6.92
CA TRP A 76 27.22 -17.78 8.39
C TRP A 76 27.74 -16.49 9.04
N ASN A 77 28.51 -15.70 8.31
CA ASN A 77 29.04 -14.40 8.74
C ASN A 77 28.79 -13.33 7.67
N GLU A 78 28.89 -12.05 8.06
CA GLU A 78 28.58 -10.93 7.16
C GLU A 78 29.52 -10.86 5.94
N THR A 79 30.76 -11.29 6.11
CA THR A 79 31.77 -11.41 5.06
C THR A 79 31.36 -12.42 3.98
N GLU A 80 30.85 -13.60 4.37
CA GLU A 80 30.33 -14.63 3.45
C GLU A 80 29.04 -14.19 2.76
N ARG A 81 28.20 -13.43 3.47
CA ARG A 81 26.94 -12.89 2.91
C ARG A 81 27.20 -11.84 1.83
N LEU A 82 28.28 -11.07 1.97
CA LEU A 82 28.68 -10.00 1.05
C LEU A 82 29.80 -10.39 0.08
N ALA A 83 30.35 -11.61 0.16
CA ALA A 83 31.53 -12.04 -0.59
C ALA A 83 31.43 -11.89 -2.11
N LYS A 84 30.22 -11.91 -2.67
CA LYS A 84 29.95 -11.76 -4.12
C LYS A 84 29.29 -10.44 -4.48
N VAL A 85 29.10 -9.54 -3.52
CA VAL A 85 28.50 -8.22 -3.73
C VAL A 85 29.61 -7.27 -4.17
N GLY A 86 29.44 -6.61 -5.32
CA GLY A 86 30.37 -5.57 -5.78
C GLY A 86 30.44 -4.38 -4.80
N GLU A 87 31.62 -3.77 -4.64
CA GLU A 87 31.85 -2.68 -3.70
C GLU A 87 30.89 -1.50 -3.92
N GLU A 88 30.53 -1.22 -5.18
CA GLU A 88 29.57 -0.16 -5.54
C GLU A 88 28.14 -0.41 -5.04
N ASN A 89 27.79 -1.67 -4.74
CA ASN A 89 26.45 -2.09 -4.33
C ASN A 89 26.31 -2.34 -2.82
N LEU A 90 27.42 -2.30 -2.05
CA LEU A 90 27.41 -2.57 -0.60
C LEU A 90 26.44 -1.66 0.16
N THR A 91 26.49 -0.35 -0.09
CA THR A 91 25.57 0.62 0.53
C THR A 91 24.11 0.38 0.13
N ARG A 92 23.87 -0.18 -1.06
CA ARG A 92 22.50 -0.50 -1.52
C ARG A 92 21.98 -1.74 -0.79
N VAL A 93 22.79 -2.79 -0.71
CA VAL A 93 22.48 -4.03 0.00
C VAL A 93 22.21 -3.77 1.49
N GLU A 94 23.04 -2.94 2.13
CA GLU A 94 22.86 -2.59 3.55
C GLU A 94 21.52 -1.89 3.79
N ARG A 95 21.14 -0.92 2.94
CA ARG A 95 19.82 -0.27 3.03
C ARG A 95 18.67 -1.24 2.86
N ILE A 96 18.78 -2.19 1.93
CA ILE A 96 17.75 -3.22 1.74
C ILE A 96 17.67 -4.12 2.99
N LYS A 97 18.82 -4.55 3.54
CA LYS A 97 18.89 -5.35 4.78
C LYS A 97 18.23 -4.62 5.95
N ILE A 98 18.55 -3.34 6.14
CA ILE A 98 17.91 -2.50 7.16
C ILE A 98 16.41 -2.43 6.91
N SER A 99 15.94 -2.22 5.67
CA SER A 99 14.50 -2.15 5.36
C SER A 99 13.74 -3.46 5.64
N MET A 100 14.44 -4.60 5.58
CA MET A 100 13.87 -5.89 5.92
C MET A 100 13.65 -6.04 7.44
N LEU A 101 14.36 -5.28 8.29
CA LEU A 101 14.21 -5.14 9.76
C LEU A 101 14.10 -6.47 10.55
N GLY A 102 14.26 -7.65 9.93
CA GLY A 102 13.95 -8.95 10.53
C GLY A 102 12.47 -9.17 10.85
N ILE A 103 11.59 -8.21 10.54
CA ILE A 103 10.16 -8.28 10.80
C ILE A 103 9.46 -8.85 9.56
N GLY A 104 8.71 -9.93 9.75
CA GLY A 104 7.95 -10.56 8.66
C GLY A 104 6.99 -9.57 7.99
N TRP A 105 6.87 -9.68 6.66
CA TRP A 105 5.99 -8.85 5.85
C TRP A 105 4.52 -8.79 6.33
N PRO A 106 3.90 -9.84 6.93
CA PRO A 106 2.52 -9.74 7.39
C PRO A 106 2.36 -8.73 8.54
N LEU A 107 3.34 -8.66 9.44
CA LEU A 107 3.29 -7.71 10.56
C LEU A 107 3.45 -6.27 10.06
N LYS A 108 4.34 -6.05 9.09
CA LYS A 108 4.49 -4.73 8.42
C LYS A 108 3.18 -4.29 7.75
N ALA A 109 2.48 -5.23 7.11
CA ALA A 109 1.18 -4.96 6.50
C ALA A 109 0.15 -4.49 7.54
N ILE A 110 0.03 -5.19 8.67
CA ILE A 110 -0.89 -4.86 9.76
C ILE A 110 -0.57 -3.49 10.35
N MET A 111 0.70 -3.24 10.69
CA MET A 111 1.14 -1.97 11.25
C MET A 111 0.85 -0.81 10.29
N GLY A 112 1.20 -0.95 9.01
CA GLY A 112 0.91 0.06 7.99
C GLY A 112 -0.60 0.29 7.81
N TYR A 113 -1.40 -0.77 7.85
CA TYR A 113 -2.84 -0.69 7.69
C TYR A 113 -3.52 0.09 8.82
N ILE A 114 -3.05 -0.04 10.06
CA ILE A 114 -3.58 0.72 11.21
C ILE A 114 -3.50 2.23 10.93
N PHE A 115 -2.35 2.71 10.43
CA PHE A 115 -2.15 4.11 10.07
C PHE A 115 -2.94 4.54 8.83
N TYR A 116 -3.14 3.63 7.88
CA TYR A 116 -3.91 3.90 6.67
C TYR A 116 -5.43 3.91 6.93
N SER A 117 -5.94 3.09 7.85
CA SER A 117 -7.39 2.89 8.05
C SER A 117 -8.21 4.18 8.28
N PRO A 118 -7.72 5.24 8.95
CA PRO A 118 -8.48 6.49 9.09
C PRO A 118 -8.71 7.22 7.76
N TYR A 119 -7.88 6.94 6.75
CA TYR A 119 -8.01 7.53 5.41
C TYR A 119 -9.35 7.20 4.75
N LEU A 120 -9.85 5.97 4.93
CA LEU A 120 -11.17 5.56 4.41
C LEU A 120 -12.27 6.48 4.93
N LEU A 121 -12.23 6.82 6.23
CA LEU A 121 -13.21 7.70 6.87
C LEU A 121 -13.07 9.14 6.37
N LEU A 122 -11.84 9.65 6.25
CA LEU A 122 -11.59 11.00 5.75
C LEU A 122 -12.15 11.19 4.34
N VAL A 123 -11.91 10.26 3.43
CA VAL A 123 -12.43 10.32 2.05
C VAL A 123 -13.96 10.35 2.03
N TYR A 124 -14.61 9.56 2.88
CA TYR A 124 -16.07 9.56 2.99
C TYR A 124 -16.61 10.89 3.54
N LEU A 125 -15.98 11.44 4.58
CA LEU A 125 -16.39 12.73 5.17
C LEU A 125 -16.24 13.89 4.18
N ILE A 126 -15.17 13.91 3.40
CA ILE A 126 -14.96 14.93 2.36
C ILE A 126 -16.07 14.85 1.31
N ASP A 127 -16.41 13.67 0.79
CA ASP A 127 -17.52 13.53 -0.18
C ASP A 127 -18.87 13.92 0.41
N TYR A 128 -19.13 13.56 1.66
CA TYR A 128 -20.36 13.93 2.36
C TYR A 128 -20.50 15.45 2.51
N THR A 129 -19.46 16.15 2.94
CA THR A 129 -19.46 17.61 3.09
C THR A 129 -19.60 18.33 1.75
N LEU A 130 -18.92 17.86 0.69
CA LEU A 130 -19.05 18.42 -0.66
C LEU A 130 -20.48 18.30 -1.20
N LYS A 131 -21.15 17.17 -0.98
CA LYS A 131 -22.55 16.98 -1.40
C LYS A 131 -23.52 17.82 -0.60
N LYS A 132 -23.32 17.92 0.71
CA LYS A 132 -24.13 18.78 1.58
C LYS A 132 -24.08 20.23 1.10
N ASN A 133 -22.88 20.77 0.87
CA ASN A 133 -22.67 22.13 0.37
C ASN A 133 -23.30 22.34 -1.02
N LYS A 134 -23.26 21.34 -1.91
CA LYS A 134 -23.93 21.43 -3.23
C LYS A 134 -25.45 21.47 -3.11
N LYS A 135 -26.04 20.70 -2.18
CA LYS A 135 -27.48 20.71 -1.92
C LYS A 135 -27.95 22.02 -1.32
N GLU A 136 -27.15 22.63 -0.43
CA GLU A 136 -27.45 23.95 0.16
C GLU A 136 -27.34 25.10 -0.86
N ARG A 137 -26.50 24.96 -1.90
CA ARG A 137 -26.37 25.95 -2.99
C ARG A 137 -27.43 25.85 -4.08
N ILE A 138 -28.19 24.76 -4.16
CA ILE A 138 -29.33 24.61 -5.08
C ILE A 138 -30.60 24.56 -4.21
N PRO A 139 -31.10 25.71 -3.73
CA PRO A 139 -32.38 25.73 -3.04
C PRO A 139 -33.47 25.25 -3.99
N ASN A 140 -34.33 24.36 -3.50
CA ASN A 140 -35.51 23.85 -4.18
C ASN A 140 -36.23 24.98 -4.92
N ILE A 141 -36.17 24.98 -6.24
CA ILE A 141 -37.20 25.60 -7.05
C ILE A 141 -38.30 24.52 -7.13
N VAL A 142 -39.42 24.90 -6.51
CA VAL A 142 -40.66 24.14 -6.23
C VAL A 142 -41.10 23.23 -7.38
#